data_AF-A0A1D2VGK8-F1
#
_entry.id   AF-A0A1D2VGK8-F1
#
_cell.length_a   1.000
_cell.length_b   1.000
_cell.length_c   1.000
_cell.angle_alpha   90.00
_cell.angle_beta   90.00
_cell.angle_gamma   90.00
#
_symmetry.space_group_name_H-M   'P 1'
#
loop_
_entity.id
_entity.type
_entity.pdbx_description
1 polymer ?
#
loop_
_entity_poly.entity_id
_entity_poly.type
_entity_poly.pdbx_seq_one_letter_code
_entity_poly.pdbx_strand_id
1 'polypeptide(L)'
;NNQIYERQYTGENTLDEPVLQTLSRDLKKIGYRLISVIWPNSLRTYVKSQQNNLLTYARNAGLDIDNMNLNLNINMNIPNIRFSSFANPSANNNDNTTNDNRIEQDIETSALDSLNINPLDWDLWGPLIFILFYSILITIKSSSSALSNSNDSTTRIFSSSFSIIWIAFFLISINIQLLGGKISLFLALSSIGYCLFPLDILALVSIFVKWYIVKFILCIVFTSWSIYSCSVALSCSGILPNRSFLAIYPVCLCYIALGWMCVVS
;
A
#
# COMPACT_ATOMS: atom_id res chain seq x y z
N ASN A 1 -10.62 24.96 35.89
CA ASN A 1 -10.28 25.98 34.87
C ASN A 1 -9.48 25.26 33.79
N ASN A 2 -10.15 24.67 32.80
CA ASN A 2 -9.50 23.80 31.81
C ASN A 2 -9.14 24.64 30.57
N GLN A 3 -7.85 24.96 30.43
CA GLN A 3 -7.31 25.62 29.25
C GLN A 3 -7.13 24.56 28.16
N ILE A 4 -8.01 24.56 27.17
CA ILE A 4 -7.90 23.72 25.97
C ILE A 4 -6.86 24.42 25.08
N TYR A 5 -5.65 23.86 25.02
CA TYR A 5 -4.65 24.29 24.05
C TYR A 5 -5.02 23.69 22.70
N GLU A 6 -5.78 24.44 21.91
CA GLU A 6 -5.94 24.16 20.49
C GLU A 6 -4.56 24.27 19.84
N ARG A 7 -4.13 23.21 19.13
CA ARG A 7 -2.94 23.31 18.28
C ARG A 7 -3.23 24.38 17.25
N GLN A 8 -2.62 25.55 17.40
CA GLN A 8 -2.67 26.57 16.36
C GLN A 8 -2.10 25.95 15.09
N TYR A 9 -2.99 25.67 14.13
CA TYR A 9 -2.61 25.36 12.77
C TYR A 9 -1.94 26.63 12.25
N THR A 10 -0.60 26.65 12.26
CA THR A 10 0.18 27.66 11.53
C THR A 10 -0.06 27.36 10.06
N GLY A 11 -1.16 27.90 9.54
CA GLY A 11 -1.50 27.87 8.13
C GLY A 11 -0.46 28.66 7.37
N GLU A 12 0.67 28.03 7.07
CA GLU A 12 1.37 28.32 5.84
C GLU A 12 0.38 28.00 4.73
N ASN A 13 -0.04 29.04 4.01
CA ASN A 13 -1.20 28.98 3.13
C ASN A 13 -1.00 27.88 2.08
N THR A 14 -1.95 26.95 1.97
CA THR A 14 -2.05 25.97 0.86
C THR A 14 -2.16 26.63 -0.53
N LEU A 15 -2.26 27.96 -0.58
CA LEU A 15 -2.30 28.78 -1.80
C LEU A 15 -0.90 29.08 -2.34
N ASP A 16 0.13 29.05 -1.50
CA ASP A 16 1.52 29.36 -1.88
C ASP A 16 2.35 28.09 -2.15
N GLU A 17 1.87 26.92 -1.70
CA GLU A 17 2.46 25.63 -2.08
C GLU A 17 2.15 25.36 -3.56
N PRO A 18 3.16 25.26 -4.45
CA PRO A 18 2.91 24.96 -5.84
C PRO A 18 2.17 23.63 -5.93
N VAL A 19 1.14 23.55 -6.78
CA VAL A 19 0.30 22.35 -6.97
C VAL A 19 1.14 21.09 -7.22
N LEU A 20 2.31 21.27 -7.81
CA LEU A 20 3.29 20.23 -8.10
C LEU A 20 3.93 19.64 -6.84
N GLN A 21 4.10 20.42 -5.77
CA GLN A 21 4.65 19.96 -4.49
C GLN A 21 3.62 19.13 -3.72
N THR A 22 2.34 19.52 -3.76
CA THR A 22 1.22 18.70 -3.28
C THR A 22 1.13 17.37 -4.04
N LEU A 23 1.16 17.43 -5.37
CA LEU A 23 1.10 16.24 -6.21
C LEU A 23 2.34 15.34 -6.00
N SER A 24 3.52 15.93 -5.86
CA SER A 24 4.76 15.19 -5.56
C SER A 24 4.68 14.46 -4.23
N ARG A 25 4.14 15.11 -3.19
CA ARG A 25 3.94 14.50 -1.87
C ARG A 25 2.99 13.31 -1.94
N ASP A 26 1.88 13.45 -2.65
CA ASP A 26 0.87 12.40 -2.73
C ASP A 26 1.32 11.25 -3.66
N LEU A 27 2.03 11.54 -4.75
CA LEU A 27 2.70 10.53 -5.57
C LEU A 27 3.80 9.79 -4.78
N LYS A 28 4.55 10.50 -3.94
CA LYS A 28 5.57 9.86 -3.08
C LYS A 28 4.92 8.90 -2.08
N LYS A 29 3.77 9.27 -1.49
CA LYS A 29 2.97 8.37 -0.64
C LYS A 29 2.46 7.16 -1.43
N ILE A 30 1.97 7.38 -2.66
CA ILE A 30 1.59 6.31 -3.60
C ILE A 30 2.73 5.32 -3.81
N GLY A 31 3.94 5.83 -4.05
CA GLY A 31 5.13 5.02 -4.31
C GLY A 31 5.53 4.18 -3.10
N TYR A 32 5.50 4.74 -1.89
CA TYR A 32 5.80 3.98 -0.68
C TYR A 32 4.79 2.86 -0.44
N ARG A 33 3.50 3.09 -0.72
CA ARG A 33 2.43 2.10 -0.59
C ARG A 33 2.49 1.03 -1.67
N LEU A 34 2.82 1.44 -2.89
CA LEU A 34 3.09 0.52 -3.98
C LEU A 34 4.20 -0.46 -3.61
N ILE A 35 5.33 0.05 -3.11
CA ILE A 35 6.48 -0.76 -2.73
C ILE A 35 6.13 -1.70 -1.56
N SER A 36 5.35 -1.22 -0.57
CA SER A 36 4.97 -2.07 0.56
C SER A 36 4.02 -3.20 0.17
N VAL A 37 3.15 -2.96 -0.81
CA VAL A 37 2.20 -3.96 -1.32
C VAL A 37 2.88 -4.96 -2.26
N ILE A 38 3.81 -4.51 -3.12
CA ILE A 38 4.53 -5.38 -4.06
C ILE A 38 5.59 -6.22 -3.35
N TRP A 39 6.25 -5.66 -2.33
CA TRP A 39 7.38 -6.31 -1.68
C TRP A 39 7.32 -6.22 -0.14
N PRO A 40 6.40 -6.97 0.50
CA PRO A 40 6.22 -6.93 1.95
C PRO A 40 7.42 -7.53 2.72
N ASN A 41 8.16 -8.46 2.12
CA ASN A 41 9.26 -9.16 2.81
C ASN A 41 10.47 -8.27 3.11
N SER A 42 10.81 -7.29 2.26
CA SER A 42 11.95 -6.40 2.57
C SER A 42 11.66 -5.42 3.69
N LEU A 43 10.41 -5.01 3.90
CA LEU A 43 10.09 -4.05 4.96
C LEU A 43 10.11 -4.71 6.35
N ARG A 44 9.73 -6.00 6.44
CA ARG A 44 9.87 -6.77 7.69
C ARG A 44 11.32 -6.85 8.17
N THR A 45 12.29 -6.96 7.27
CA THR A 45 13.71 -6.97 7.63
C THR A 45 14.17 -5.59 8.13
N TYR A 46 13.71 -4.49 7.53
CA TYR A 46 14.06 -3.14 8.01
C TYR A 46 13.42 -2.81 9.37
N VAL A 47 12.16 -3.19 9.60
CA VAL A 47 11.47 -2.97 10.88
C VAL A 47 12.14 -3.75 12.02
N LYS A 48 12.55 -5.00 11.77
CA LYS A 48 13.31 -5.80 12.74
C LYS A 48 14.62 -5.12 13.17
N SER A 49 15.29 -4.43 12.26
CA SER A 49 16.50 -3.67 12.59
C SER A 49 16.22 -2.44 13.45
N GLN A 50 15.07 -1.77 13.26
CA GLN A 50 14.68 -0.59 14.05
C GLN A 50 14.16 -0.96 15.44
N GLN A 51 13.61 -2.16 15.59
CA GLN A 51 13.09 -2.66 16.85
C GLN A 51 14.18 -2.72 17.95
N ASN A 52 15.44 -3.00 17.60
CA ASN A 52 16.55 -2.99 18.56
C ASN A 52 16.85 -1.60 19.14
N ASN A 53 16.68 -0.54 18.34
CA ASN A 53 16.85 0.83 18.82
C ASN A 53 15.73 1.19 19.80
N LEU A 54 14.48 0.85 19.45
CA LEU A 54 13.32 1.05 20.33
C LEU A 54 13.44 0.27 21.64
N LEU A 55 13.90 -0.98 21.60
CA LEU A 55 14.18 -1.78 22.80
C LEU A 55 15.28 -1.16 23.67
N THR A 56 16.30 -0.56 23.05
CA THR A 56 17.37 0.14 23.77
C THR A 56 16.82 1.39 24.46
N TYR A 57 15.97 2.16 23.80
CA TYR A 57 15.30 3.31 24.41
C TYR A 57 14.32 2.92 25.51
N ALA A 58 13.55 1.85 25.33
CA ALA A 58 12.63 1.34 26.34
C ALA A 58 13.36 0.82 27.59
N ARG A 59 14.45 0.06 27.41
CA ARG A 59 15.33 -0.38 28.50
C ARG A 59 15.92 0.82 29.24
N ASN A 60 16.38 1.83 28.50
CA ASN A 60 16.92 3.07 29.09
C ASN A 60 15.84 3.91 29.80
N ALA A 61 14.57 3.76 29.43
CA ALA A 61 13.43 4.34 30.12
C ALA A 61 12.95 3.51 31.33
N GLY A 62 13.66 2.43 31.68
CA GLY A 62 13.32 1.57 32.83
C GLY A 62 12.20 0.57 32.57
N LEU A 63 11.76 0.40 31.31
CA LEU A 63 10.82 -0.65 30.94
C LEU A 63 11.58 -1.97 30.78
N ASP A 64 11.31 -2.91 31.68
CA ASP A 64 11.85 -4.26 31.64
C ASP A 64 11.11 -5.09 30.56
N ILE A 65 11.83 -5.47 29.50
CA ILE A 65 11.29 -6.21 28.34
C ILE A 65 12.17 -7.43 28.10
N ASP A 66 12.38 -8.25 29.12
CA ASP A 66 13.22 -9.45 29.02
C ASP A 66 12.49 -10.65 28.36
N ASN A 67 11.19 -10.53 28.05
CA ASN A 67 10.35 -11.69 27.72
C ASN A 67 9.95 -11.83 26.24
N MET A 68 10.28 -10.87 25.36
CA MET A 68 10.00 -11.01 23.92
C MET A 68 11.22 -11.55 23.18
N ASN A 69 11.43 -12.85 23.32
CA ASN A 69 12.50 -13.59 22.66
C ASN A 69 12.23 -13.72 21.14
N LEU A 70 12.42 -12.64 20.38
CA LEU A 70 12.46 -12.66 18.92
C LEU A 70 13.90 -12.94 18.48
N ASN A 71 14.24 -14.22 18.47
CA ASN A 71 15.54 -14.73 18.05
C ASN A 71 15.83 -14.35 16.58
N LEU A 72 16.48 -13.21 16.36
CA LEU A 72 16.88 -12.71 15.05
C LEU A 72 18.39 -12.51 15.03
N ASN A 73 19.08 -13.62 14.76
CA ASN A 73 20.47 -13.62 14.36
C ASN A 73 20.62 -12.91 13.01
N ILE A 74 20.97 -11.62 13.01
CA ILE A 74 21.29 -10.88 11.80
C ILE A 74 22.60 -10.11 12.00
N ASN A 75 23.66 -10.69 11.45
CA ASN A 75 24.89 -9.99 11.11
C ASN A 75 24.64 -9.16 9.83
N MET A 76 24.34 -7.86 9.96
CA MET A 76 24.32 -6.94 8.82
C MET A 76 25.00 -5.61 9.15
N ASN A 77 25.97 -5.27 8.31
CA ASN A 77 26.67 -3.98 8.26
C ASN A 77 25.72 -2.93 7.65
N ILE A 78 25.06 -2.14 8.50
CA ILE A 78 24.12 -1.09 8.08
C ILE A 78 24.85 0.27 8.10
N PRO A 79 24.78 1.09 7.03
CA PRO A 79 25.35 2.42 7.04
C PRO A 79 24.54 3.34 7.98
N ASN A 80 25.25 4.09 8.83
CA ASN A 80 24.72 5.06 9.80
C ASN A 80 23.85 6.14 9.12
N ILE A 81 22.53 5.93 9.04
CA ILE A 81 21.60 7.02 8.77
C ILE A 81 21.26 7.68 10.12
N ARG A 82 21.90 8.82 10.39
CA ARG A 82 21.64 9.64 11.58
C ARG A 82 20.21 10.21 11.51
N PHE A 83 19.28 9.63 12.25
CA PHE A 83 18.02 10.30 12.57
C PHE A 83 18.28 11.29 13.70
N SER A 84 18.00 12.57 13.43
CA SER A 84 18.17 13.67 14.38
C SER A 84 17.34 13.42 15.64
N SER A 85 18.04 13.50 16.77
CA SER A 85 17.57 13.41 18.14
C SER A 85 16.25 14.13 18.40
N PHE A 86 15.24 13.42 18.90
CA PHE A 86 14.22 14.02 19.74
C PHE A 86 14.75 14.10 21.18
N ALA A 87 14.69 15.31 21.73
CA ALA A 87 15.32 15.70 22.98
C ALA A 87 14.79 14.91 24.19
N ASN A 88 15.70 14.63 25.12
CA ASN A 88 15.48 13.95 26.39
C ASN A 88 14.87 14.95 27.40
N PRO A 89 13.64 14.77 27.92
CA PRO A 89 13.19 15.52 29.09
C PRO A 89 13.69 14.77 30.33
N SER A 90 14.67 15.38 30.98
CA SER A 90 15.22 14.99 32.27
C SER A 90 14.13 14.73 33.32
N ALA A 91 14.29 13.61 34.04
CA ALA A 91 13.56 13.27 35.25
C ALA A 91 13.57 14.43 36.26
N ASN A 92 12.38 14.83 36.70
CA ASN A 92 12.21 15.63 37.90
C ASN A 92 11.19 14.92 38.80
N ASN A 93 11.71 14.18 39.77
CA ASN A 93 10.94 13.63 40.88
C ASN A 93 10.42 14.81 41.69
N ASN A 94 9.09 14.91 41.87
CA ASN A 94 8.42 15.48 43.05
C ASN A 94 6.92 15.21 42.99
N ASP A 95 6.46 14.37 43.92
CA ASP A 95 5.16 14.31 44.62
C ASP A 95 3.88 14.82 43.93
N ASN A 96 2.91 13.91 43.74
CA ASN A 96 1.61 13.92 44.44
C ASN A 96 0.67 12.84 43.90
N THR A 97 0.42 11.83 44.74
CA THR A 97 -0.55 10.74 44.60
C THR A 97 -1.99 11.25 44.58
N THR A 98 -2.62 11.51 43.43
CA THR A 98 -4.10 11.44 43.27
C THR A 98 -4.61 11.40 41.81
N ASN A 99 -3.91 10.85 40.81
CA ASN A 99 -4.46 10.78 39.43
C ASN A 99 -4.08 9.54 38.61
N ASP A 100 -3.56 8.48 39.24
CA ASP A 100 -2.92 7.37 38.51
C ASP A 100 -3.89 6.54 37.67
N ASN A 101 -5.15 6.38 38.11
CA ASN A 101 -6.14 5.57 37.38
C ASN A 101 -6.56 6.17 36.02
N ARG A 102 -6.49 7.50 35.85
CA ARG A 102 -6.80 8.16 34.55
C ARG A 102 -5.61 8.13 33.61
N ILE A 103 -4.40 8.30 34.15
CA ILE A 103 -3.17 8.28 33.37
C ILE A 103 -2.89 6.86 32.88
N GLU A 104 -3.11 5.83 33.70
CA GLU A 104 -3.00 4.43 33.27
C GLU A 104 -4.08 4.04 32.25
N GLN A 105 -5.34 4.49 32.40
CA GLN A 105 -6.39 4.29 31.39
C GLN A 105 -6.09 5.01 30.08
N ASP A 106 -5.60 6.24 30.10
CA ASP A 106 -5.25 6.99 28.89
C ASP A 106 -4.02 6.37 28.21
N ILE A 107 -3.07 5.82 28.97
CA ILE A 107 -1.91 5.07 28.45
C ILE A 107 -2.33 3.71 27.89
N GLU A 108 -3.24 2.97 28.53
CA GLU A 108 -3.77 1.70 28.01
C GLU A 108 -4.66 1.91 26.78
N THR A 109 -5.44 2.98 26.75
CA THR A 109 -6.29 3.32 25.59
C THR A 109 -5.44 3.83 24.43
N SER A 110 -4.39 4.62 24.70
CA SER A 110 -3.41 5.05 23.69
C SER A 110 -2.50 3.90 23.24
N ALA A 111 -2.17 2.97 24.13
CA ALA A 111 -1.42 1.76 23.82
C ALA A 111 -2.29 0.78 23.02
N LEU A 112 -3.56 0.60 23.37
CA LEU A 112 -4.53 -0.16 22.57
C LEU A 112 -4.85 0.50 21.24
N ASP A 113 -4.85 1.83 21.13
CA ASP A 113 -4.96 2.55 19.86
C ASP A 113 -3.65 2.50 19.03
N SER A 114 -2.50 2.30 19.69
CA SER A 114 -1.22 2.06 19.00
C SER A 114 -0.97 0.59 18.63
N LEU A 115 -1.57 -0.35 19.38
CA LEU A 115 -1.62 -1.79 19.11
C LEU A 115 -2.75 -2.16 18.15
N ASN A 116 -3.76 -1.30 18.05
CA ASN A 116 -4.62 -1.19 16.90
C ASN A 116 -3.77 -0.55 15.80
N ILE A 117 -2.86 -1.34 15.21
CA ILE A 117 -2.09 -0.95 14.03
C ILE A 117 -3.08 -0.28 13.09
N ASN A 118 -3.02 1.05 13.00
CA ASN A 118 -3.99 1.80 12.21
C ASN A 118 -3.95 1.17 10.82
N PRO A 119 -5.04 0.52 10.37
CA PRO A 119 -5.04 -0.15 9.09
C PRO A 119 -4.64 0.91 8.06
N LEU A 120 -3.67 0.57 7.21
CA LEU A 120 -3.14 1.47 6.18
C LEU A 120 -4.26 2.34 5.62
N ASP A 121 -4.18 3.67 5.81
CA ASP A 121 -5.30 4.54 5.43
C ASP A 121 -5.68 4.26 3.98
N TRP A 122 -6.96 4.10 3.66
CA TRP A 122 -7.38 3.80 2.30
C TRP A 122 -7.03 4.97 1.38
N ASP A 123 -6.61 4.67 0.15
CA ASP A 123 -6.36 5.68 -0.86
C ASP A 123 -6.88 5.18 -2.22
N LEU A 124 -7.79 5.95 -2.83
CA LEU A 124 -8.36 5.64 -4.14
C LEU A 124 -7.56 6.23 -5.31
N TRP A 125 -6.62 7.15 -5.05
CA TRP A 125 -5.82 7.78 -6.10
C TRP A 125 -4.91 6.77 -6.80
N GLY A 126 -4.33 5.83 -6.03
CA GLY A 126 -3.45 4.77 -6.53
C GLY A 126 -4.13 3.85 -7.55
N PRO A 127 -5.22 3.16 -7.19
CA PRO A 127 -5.97 2.33 -8.13
C PRO A 127 -6.42 3.10 -9.37
N LEU A 128 -6.87 4.35 -9.19
CA LEU A 128 -7.32 5.18 -10.30
C LEU A 128 -6.17 5.46 -11.28
N ILE A 129 -5.00 5.87 -10.79
CA ILE A 129 -3.87 6.18 -11.67
C ILE A 129 -3.36 4.95 -12.42
N PHE A 130 -3.29 3.78 -11.79
CA PHE A 130 -2.83 2.55 -12.45
C PHE A 130 -3.84 2.05 -13.48
N ILE A 131 -5.15 2.04 -13.18
CA ILE A 131 -6.18 1.64 -14.15
C ILE A 131 -6.21 2.59 -15.35
N LEU A 132 -6.05 3.89 -15.12
CA LEU A 132 -5.97 4.89 -16.18
C LEU A 132 -4.72 4.67 -17.04
N PHE A 133 -3.57 4.45 -16.41
CA PHE A 133 -2.31 4.18 -17.10
C PHE A 133 -2.40 2.90 -17.95
N TYR A 134 -2.93 1.81 -17.39
CA TYR A 134 -3.23 0.58 -18.11
C TYR A 134 -4.10 0.82 -19.36
N SER A 135 -5.20 1.57 -19.18
CA SER A 135 -6.15 1.88 -20.26
C SER A 135 -5.51 2.70 -21.38
N ILE A 136 -4.57 3.59 -21.06
CA ILE A 136 -3.81 4.34 -22.06
C ILE A 136 -2.85 3.42 -22.81
N LEU A 137 -2.12 2.55 -22.11
CA LEU A 137 -1.16 1.63 -22.74
C LEU A 137 -1.85 0.68 -23.72
N ILE A 138 -3.00 0.12 -23.34
CA ILE A 138 -3.75 -0.78 -24.23
C ILE A 138 -4.31 -0.04 -25.45
N THR A 139 -4.80 1.20 -25.29
CA THR A 139 -5.26 2.03 -26.41
C THR A 139 -4.12 2.41 -27.36
N ILE A 140 -2.95 2.79 -26.85
CA ILE A 140 -1.77 3.10 -27.66
C ILE A 140 -1.34 1.87 -28.45
N LYS A 141 -1.33 0.69 -27.81
CA LYS A 141 -0.95 -0.56 -28.45
C LYS A 141 -1.95 -0.95 -29.56
N SER A 142 -3.24 -0.89 -29.27
CA SER A 142 -4.32 -1.16 -30.23
C SER A 142 -4.32 -0.19 -31.41
N SER A 143 -4.00 1.08 -31.16
CA SER A 143 -3.86 2.08 -32.24
C SER A 143 -2.66 1.79 -33.15
N SER A 144 -1.63 1.11 -32.66
CA SER A 144 -0.44 0.75 -33.43
C SER A 144 -0.62 -0.54 -34.24
N SER A 145 -1.58 -1.39 -33.88
CA SER A 145 -1.85 -2.71 -34.48
C SER A 145 -3.08 -2.74 -35.41
N ALA A 146 -4.01 -1.78 -35.31
CA ALA A 146 -5.26 -1.79 -36.06
C ALA A 146 -5.24 -0.95 -37.37
N LEU A 147 -5.71 -1.58 -38.45
CA LEU A 147 -5.91 -1.04 -39.82
C LEU A 147 -7.03 0.02 -39.95
N SER A 148 -7.62 0.51 -38.85
CA SER A 148 -8.80 1.38 -38.90
C SER A 148 -8.58 2.70 -38.15
N ASN A 149 -8.07 3.70 -38.87
CA ASN A 149 -7.87 5.09 -38.43
C ASN A 149 -9.22 5.84 -38.28
N SER A 150 -10.04 5.49 -37.29
CA SER A 150 -11.16 6.34 -36.86
C SER A 150 -10.97 6.78 -35.42
N ASN A 151 -10.95 8.10 -35.18
CA ASN A 151 -10.79 8.71 -33.85
C ASN A 151 -11.90 8.26 -32.87
N ASP A 152 -13.04 7.84 -33.41
CA ASP A 152 -14.15 7.30 -32.63
C ASP A 152 -13.83 5.94 -32.01
N SER A 153 -13.03 5.10 -32.68
CA SER A 153 -12.71 3.75 -32.21
C SER A 153 -11.73 3.76 -31.03
N THR A 154 -10.69 4.61 -31.09
CA THR A 154 -9.70 4.75 -30.01
C THR A 154 -10.32 5.29 -28.73
N THR A 155 -11.17 6.32 -28.85
CA THR A 155 -11.91 6.90 -27.72
C THR A 155 -12.84 5.87 -27.07
N ARG A 156 -13.50 5.01 -27.86
CA ARG A 156 -14.34 3.91 -27.36
C ARG A 156 -13.53 2.85 -26.63
N ILE A 157 -12.37 2.44 -27.17
CA ILE A 157 -11.50 1.42 -26.55
C ILE A 157 -10.95 1.92 -25.21
N PHE A 158 -10.51 3.18 -25.16
CA PHE A 158 -10.01 3.80 -23.94
C PHE A 158 -11.08 3.86 -22.85
N SER A 159 -12.23 4.47 -23.15
CA SER A 159 -13.31 4.67 -22.18
C SER A 159 -13.95 3.36 -21.72
N SER A 160 -14.11 2.38 -22.62
CA SER A 160 -14.63 1.05 -22.26
C SER A 160 -13.67 0.26 -21.39
N SER A 161 -12.38 0.24 -21.71
CA SER A 161 -11.36 -0.47 -20.93
C SER A 161 -11.28 0.10 -19.51
N PHE A 162 -11.20 1.42 -19.38
CA PHE A 162 -11.18 2.09 -18.08
C PHE A 162 -12.41 1.75 -17.22
N SER A 163 -13.61 1.88 -17.80
CA SER A 163 -14.86 1.69 -17.07
C SER A 163 -15.06 0.23 -16.63
N ILE A 164 -14.75 -0.73 -17.50
CA ILE A 164 -14.90 -2.17 -17.21
C ILE A 164 -13.96 -2.59 -16.08
N ILE A 165 -12.70 -2.14 -16.12
CA ILE A 165 -11.70 -2.50 -15.11
C ILE A 165 -12.06 -1.89 -13.75
N TRP A 166 -12.49 -0.63 -13.74
CA TRP A 166 -12.88 0.05 -12.50
C TRP A 166 -14.07 -0.63 -11.82
N ILE A 167 -15.11 -0.96 -12.59
CA ILE A 167 -16.27 -1.69 -12.08
C ILE A 167 -15.87 -3.11 -11.61
N ALA A 168 -15.02 -3.81 -12.36
CA ALA A 168 -14.53 -5.13 -11.96
C ALA A 168 -13.80 -5.06 -10.62
N PHE A 169 -12.89 -4.08 -10.43
CA PHE A 169 -12.14 -3.90 -9.19
C PHE A 169 -13.06 -3.57 -8.01
N PHE A 170 -14.09 -2.77 -8.25
CA PHE A 170 -15.11 -2.47 -7.24
C PHE A 170 -15.90 -3.72 -6.82
N LEU A 171 -16.38 -4.51 -7.80
CA LEU A 171 -17.12 -5.76 -7.53
C LEU A 171 -16.26 -6.80 -6.81
N ILE A 172 -14.99 -6.94 -7.20
CA ILE A 172 -14.03 -7.82 -6.52
C ILE A 172 -13.82 -7.37 -5.08
N SER A 173 -13.71 -6.06 -4.84
CA SER A 173 -13.54 -5.51 -3.48
C SER A 173 -14.76 -5.75 -2.60
N ILE A 174 -15.97 -5.65 -3.17
CA ILE A 174 -17.20 -6.06 -2.48
C ILE A 174 -17.16 -7.55 -2.13
N ASN A 175 -16.73 -8.40 -3.07
CA ASN A 175 -16.62 -9.84 -2.82
C ASN A 175 -15.66 -10.16 -1.66
N ILE A 176 -14.54 -9.46 -1.59
CA ILE A 176 -13.55 -9.60 -0.50
C ILE A 176 -14.14 -9.13 0.84
N GLN A 177 -14.90 -8.03 0.85
CA GLN A 177 -15.51 -7.52 2.06
C GLN A 177 -16.63 -8.43 2.59
N LEU A 178 -17.46 -8.98 1.69
CA LEU A 178 -18.55 -9.90 2.02
C LEU A 178 -18.06 -11.21 2.65
N LEU A 179 -16.78 -11.56 2.47
CA LEU A 179 -16.16 -12.73 3.09
C LEU A 179 -15.92 -12.60 4.61
N GLY A 180 -16.17 -11.43 5.21
CA GLY A 180 -16.26 -11.25 6.66
C GLY A 180 -14.94 -10.97 7.39
N GLY A 181 -14.01 -10.22 6.79
CA GLY A 181 -12.76 -9.78 7.42
C GLY A 181 -12.85 -8.42 8.12
N LYS A 182 -11.82 -8.06 8.92
CA LYS A 182 -11.68 -6.71 9.53
C LYS A 182 -11.32 -5.60 8.53
N ILE A 183 -11.22 -5.91 7.24
CA ILE A 183 -10.70 -5.02 6.18
C ILE A 183 -11.84 -4.17 5.62
N SER A 184 -11.61 -2.86 5.47
CA SER A 184 -12.55 -1.97 4.79
C SER A 184 -12.56 -2.20 3.27
N LEU A 185 -13.72 -2.02 2.63
CA LEU A 185 -13.88 -2.12 1.16
C LEU A 185 -12.78 -1.36 0.42
N PHE A 186 -12.60 -0.10 0.81
CA PHE A 186 -11.69 0.82 0.17
C PHE A 186 -10.22 0.42 0.34
N LEU A 187 -9.86 -0.25 1.44
CA LEU A 187 -8.52 -0.81 1.61
C LEU A 187 -8.29 -2.02 0.69
N ALA A 188 -9.29 -2.90 0.53
CA ALA A 188 -9.21 -4.01 -0.43
C ALA A 188 -9.08 -3.49 -1.87
N LEU A 189 -9.89 -2.49 -2.24
CA LEU A 189 -9.84 -1.84 -3.56
C LEU A 189 -8.49 -1.18 -3.81
N SER A 190 -7.96 -0.50 -2.80
CA SER A 190 -6.65 0.13 -2.84
C SER A 190 -5.53 -0.88 -3.07
N SER A 191 -5.52 -1.97 -2.29
CA SER A 191 -4.52 -3.03 -2.38
C SER A 191 -4.52 -3.74 -3.75
N ILE A 192 -5.70 -4.06 -4.30
CA ILE A 192 -5.84 -4.64 -5.64
C ILE A 192 -5.36 -3.68 -6.74
N GLY A 193 -5.61 -2.37 -6.57
CA GLY A 193 -5.08 -1.37 -7.49
C GLY A 193 -3.56 -1.29 -7.49
N TYR A 194 -2.93 -1.35 -6.32
CA TYR A 194 -1.46 -1.34 -6.22
C TYR A 194 -0.81 -2.62 -6.77
N CYS A 195 -1.48 -3.76 -6.62
CA CYS A 195 -1.01 -5.01 -7.17
C CYS A 195 -1.13 -5.10 -8.70
N LEU A 196 -1.83 -4.15 -9.35
CA LEU A 196 -1.95 -4.07 -10.81
C LEU A 196 -0.65 -3.62 -11.48
N PHE A 197 0.22 -2.88 -10.80
CA PHE A 197 1.43 -2.28 -11.37
C PHE A 197 2.35 -3.22 -12.19
N PRO A 198 2.60 -4.48 -11.80
CA PRO A 198 3.35 -5.42 -12.65
C PRO A 198 2.69 -5.64 -14.03
N LEU A 199 1.35 -5.60 -14.11
CA LEU A 199 0.62 -5.65 -15.38
C LEU A 199 0.76 -4.37 -16.20
N ASP A 200 0.89 -3.21 -15.54
CA ASP A 200 1.22 -1.95 -16.24
C ASP A 200 2.61 -2.00 -16.88
N ILE A 201 3.59 -2.55 -16.16
CA ILE A 201 4.93 -2.80 -16.73
C ILE A 201 4.84 -3.78 -17.90
N LEU A 202 4.05 -4.85 -17.77
CA LEU A 202 3.84 -5.80 -18.87
C LEU A 202 3.28 -5.10 -20.11
N ALA A 203 2.28 -4.23 -19.95
CA ALA A 203 1.69 -3.47 -21.04
C ALA A 203 2.69 -2.49 -21.68
N LEU A 204 3.50 -1.82 -20.87
CA LEU A 204 4.55 -0.93 -21.34
C LEU A 204 5.62 -1.70 -22.14
N VAL A 205 6.14 -2.80 -21.60
CA VAL A 205 7.14 -3.64 -22.26
C VAL A 205 6.59 -4.25 -23.56
N SER A 206 5.31 -4.61 -23.58
CA SER A 206 4.63 -5.19 -24.75
C SER A 206 4.55 -4.26 -25.96
N ILE A 207 4.68 -2.95 -25.77
CA ILE A 207 4.80 -1.98 -26.88
C ILE A 207 6.14 -2.14 -27.59
N PHE A 208 7.22 -2.40 -26.85
CA PHE A 208 8.58 -2.52 -27.40
C PHE A 208 8.89 -3.92 -27.96
N VAL A 209 8.27 -4.97 -27.43
CA VAL A 209 8.55 -6.35 -27.84
C VAL A 209 7.73 -6.74 -29.07
N LYS A 210 8.38 -7.03 -30.19
CA LYS A 210 7.70 -7.50 -31.43
C LYS A 210 7.37 -9.00 -31.41
N TRP A 211 8.19 -9.81 -30.73
CA TRP A 211 8.10 -11.27 -30.77
C TRP A 211 6.93 -11.80 -29.92
N TYR A 212 5.99 -12.49 -30.55
CA TYR A 212 4.78 -13.02 -29.89
C TYR A 212 5.10 -13.98 -28.75
N ILE A 213 6.08 -14.87 -28.91
CA ILE A 213 6.45 -15.85 -27.88
C ILE A 213 7.02 -15.18 -26.62
N VAL A 214 7.81 -14.12 -26.79
CA VAL A 214 8.41 -13.38 -25.68
C VAL A 214 7.32 -12.65 -24.89
N LYS A 215 6.34 -12.07 -25.58
CA LYS A 215 5.15 -11.47 -24.95
C LYS A 215 4.37 -12.48 -24.12
N PHE A 216 4.18 -13.69 -24.63
CA PHE A 216 3.46 -14.74 -23.90
C PHE A 216 4.20 -15.14 -22.61
N ILE A 217 5.53 -15.31 -22.66
CA ILE A 217 6.34 -15.62 -21.48
C ILE A 217 6.28 -14.47 -20.46
N LEU A 218 6.43 -13.22 -20.93
CA LEU A 218 6.31 -12.03 -20.07
C LEU A 218 4.92 -11.95 -19.41
N CYS A 219 3.87 -12.28 -20.16
CA CYS A 219 2.51 -12.30 -19.63
C CYS A 219 2.37 -13.24 -18.44
N ILE A 220 2.90 -14.47 -18.53
CA ILE A 220 2.87 -15.43 -17.42
C ILE A 220 3.63 -14.87 -16.23
N VAL A 221 4.87 -14.41 -16.42
CA VAL A 221 5.74 -13.92 -15.33
C VAL A 221 5.11 -12.74 -14.59
N PHE A 222 4.68 -11.69 -15.31
CA PHE A 222 4.14 -10.48 -14.70
C PHE A 222 2.74 -10.69 -14.11
N THR A 223 1.89 -11.51 -14.74
CA THR A 223 0.57 -11.85 -14.19
C THR A 223 0.72 -12.68 -12.91
N SER A 224 1.61 -13.67 -12.90
CA SER A 224 1.90 -14.45 -11.69
C SER A 224 2.48 -13.58 -10.57
N TRP A 225 3.35 -12.62 -10.90
CA TRP A 225 3.87 -11.66 -9.92
C TRP A 225 2.76 -10.79 -9.32
N SER A 226 1.86 -10.28 -10.15
CA SER A 226 0.73 -9.45 -9.72
C SER A 226 -0.21 -10.23 -8.80
N ILE A 227 -0.56 -11.47 -9.18
CA ILE A 227 -1.39 -12.37 -8.35
C ILE A 227 -0.70 -12.69 -7.02
N TYR A 228 0.59 -12.99 -7.06
CA TYR A 228 1.37 -13.28 -5.85
C TYR A 228 1.38 -12.08 -4.89
N SER A 229 1.68 -10.88 -5.39
CA SER A 229 1.71 -9.64 -4.61
C SER A 229 0.36 -9.37 -3.95
N CYS A 230 -0.74 -9.53 -4.70
CA CYS A 230 -2.09 -9.37 -4.17
C CYS A 230 -2.45 -10.40 -3.12
N SER A 231 -2.05 -11.66 -3.32
CA SER A 231 -2.29 -12.74 -2.38
C SER A 231 -1.61 -12.46 -1.04
N VAL A 232 -0.37 -11.98 -1.07
CA VAL A 232 0.37 -11.64 0.16
C VAL A 232 -0.21 -10.39 0.82
N ALA A 233 -0.55 -9.36 0.05
CA ALA A 233 -1.13 -8.12 0.58
C ALA A 233 -2.48 -8.36 1.28
N LEU A 234 -3.35 -9.17 0.68
CA LEU A 234 -4.64 -9.56 1.25
C LEU A 234 -4.49 -10.48 2.47
N SER A 235 -3.53 -11.42 2.44
CA SER A 235 -3.22 -12.28 3.60
C SER A 235 -2.71 -11.48 4.79
N CYS A 236 -1.91 -10.44 4.54
CA CYS A 236 -1.38 -9.56 5.59
C CYS A 236 -2.44 -8.59 6.14
N SER A 237 -3.53 -8.37 5.41
CA SER A 237 -4.58 -7.41 5.79
C SER A 237 -5.61 -8.01 6.78
N GLY A 238 -5.53 -9.30 7.11
CA GLY A 238 -6.37 -9.93 8.14
C GLY A 238 -7.60 -10.69 7.62
N ILE A 239 -7.56 -11.19 6.38
CA ILE A 239 -8.51 -12.20 5.91
C ILE A 239 -8.21 -13.52 6.63
N LEU A 240 -9.24 -14.28 7.02
CA LEU A 240 -9.04 -15.58 7.67
C LEU A 240 -8.21 -16.51 6.75
N PRO A 241 -7.14 -17.15 7.26
CA PRO A 241 -6.25 -17.96 6.44
C PRO A 241 -6.97 -19.13 5.73
N ASN A 242 -8.03 -19.68 6.35
CA ASN A 242 -8.84 -20.75 5.78
C ASN A 242 -9.83 -20.27 4.68
N ARG A 243 -10.06 -18.97 4.51
CA ARG A 243 -10.99 -18.41 3.52
C ARG A 243 -10.33 -17.46 2.51
N SER A 244 -9.03 -17.18 2.69
CA SER A 244 -8.25 -16.31 1.80
C SER A 244 -8.24 -16.80 0.35
N PHE A 245 -8.35 -18.12 0.13
CA PHE A 245 -8.44 -18.69 -1.21
C PHE A 245 -9.76 -18.38 -1.93
N LEU A 246 -10.89 -18.26 -1.21
CA LEU A 246 -12.16 -17.85 -1.81
C LEU A 246 -12.14 -16.39 -2.25
N ALA A 247 -11.41 -15.54 -1.49
CA ALA A 247 -11.26 -14.12 -1.78
C ALA A 247 -10.39 -13.87 -3.03
N ILE A 248 -9.35 -14.69 -3.23
CA ILE A 248 -8.37 -14.49 -4.31
C ILE A 248 -8.89 -14.96 -5.68
N TYR A 249 -9.87 -15.88 -5.71
CA TYR A 249 -10.38 -16.46 -6.95
C TYR A 249 -10.82 -15.40 -8.00
N PRO A 250 -11.73 -14.46 -7.69
CA PRO A 250 -12.15 -13.45 -8.67
C PRO A 250 -11.01 -12.46 -9.03
N VAL A 251 -10.05 -12.24 -8.13
CA VAL A 251 -8.86 -11.43 -8.40
C VAL A 251 -7.98 -12.10 -9.46
N CYS A 252 -7.65 -13.38 -9.26
CA CYS A 252 -6.85 -14.16 -10.20
C CYS A 252 -7.47 -14.16 -11.60
N LEU A 253 -8.79 -14.37 -11.67
CA LEU A 253 -9.52 -14.36 -12.94
C LEU A 253 -9.40 -13.01 -13.63
N CYS A 254 -9.60 -11.91 -12.88
CA CYS A 254 -9.46 -10.56 -13.42
C CYS A 254 -8.03 -10.30 -13.95
N TYR A 255 -6.99 -10.62 -13.19
CA TYR A 255 -5.61 -10.38 -13.60
C TYR A 255 -5.18 -11.22 -14.81
N ILE A 256 -5.64 -12.47 -14.89
CA ILE A 256 -5.42 -13.30 -16.08
C ILE A 256 -6.13 -12.70 -17.29
N ALA A 257 -7.37 -12.22 -17.13
CA ALA A 257 -8.10 -11.55 -18.22
C ALA A 257 -7.39 -10.27 -18.69
N LEU A 258 -6.84 -9.47 -17.77
CA LEU A 258 -6.04 -8.28 -18.10
C LEU A 258 -4.74 -8.67 -18.82
N GLY A 259 -3.97 -9.62 -18.29
CA GLY A 259 -2.76 -10.12 -18.96
C GLY A 259 -3.06 -10.63 -20.38
N TRP A 260 -4.16 -11.35 -20.55
CA TRP A 260 -4.60 -11.83 -21.87
C TRP A 260 -4.98 -10.68 -22.81
N MET A 261 -5.77 -9.71 -22.36
CA MET A 261 -6.12 -8.51 -23.14
C MET A 261 -4.87 -7.74 -23.56
N CYS A 262 -3.86 -7.69 -22.69
CA CYS A 262 -2.57 -7.10 -22.97
C CYS A 262 -1.78 -7.87 -24.04
N VAL A 263 -1.90 -9.19 -24.17
CA VAL A 263 -1.23 -9.96 -25.25
C VAL A 263 -1.96 -9.79 -26.58
N VAL A 264 -3.31 -9.81 -26.57
CA VAL A 264 -4.16 -9.82 -27.77
C VAL A 264 -4.32 -8.46 -28.44
N SER A 265 -4.33 -7.36 -27.68
CA SER A 265 -4.48 -6.00 -28.24
C SER A 265 -3.37 -5.63 -29.22
#